data_AF-A0A8T4XYL8-F1
#
_entry.id   AF-A0A8T4XYL8-F1
#
_cell.length_a   1.000
_cell.length_b   1.000
_cell.length_c   1.000
_cell.angle_alpha   90.00
_cell.angle_beta   90.00
_cell.angle_gamma   90.00
#
_symmetry.space_group_name_H-M   'P 1'
#
loop_
_entity.id
_entity.type
_entity.pdbx_description
1 polymer ?
#
loop_
_entity_poly.entity_id
_entity_poly.type
_entity_poly.pdbx_seq_one_letter_code
_entity_poly.pdbx_strand_id
1 'polypeptide(L)'
;MVHDAETPRPDFIRSPWMSLEPLWDFNFDDDNIGLNEKWFLNGLPEPVKIRVPYPFQSKLSGIGDGSIHNVVWYSKTFKLSEDFRQTKVLLKFGAMDYKTTVWLNGKNLGEHVGGFSPFSFDITDHVDHENILVLRVEDCHGDQARGKQDPRLKPSGCTYMRVTGIWQPVWIESCGSAWIDRFQIFPDVEHNGFQLYTYVNGQLNNLKLRLRVLLAESELINLTQEVKENPLRISLELQEVCLWSPEEPDLYAIELMIEKNDIVLDKVRGYFGLRKIDVANGKITLNNKPIYLKFALDQGFFPDGLYVAPNIDALKRDVEAVKKLGLNGVRKHQKPEDPRYLYWCDKLGVLVWEEMPDWGMSLEYKNLDNFWGEVESVILRDFNHPSIVAWVPFNERETVRNNLEHRRFIEEVCLRIKRLDPTR
;
A
#
# COMPACT_ATOMS: atom_id res chain seq x y z
N MET A 1 -17.41 15.45 3.44
CA MET A 1 -17.21 14.01 3.17
C MET A 1 -16.19 13.44 4.15
N VAL A 2 -16.52 12.31 4.80
CA VAL A 2 -15.61 11.62 5.72
C VAL A 2 -14.60 10.84 4.87
N HIS A 3 -13.48 11.48 4.53
CA HIS A 3 -12.28 10.73 4.17
C HIS A 3 -11.68 10.27 5.48
N ASP A 4 -11.98 9.02 5.82
CA ASP A 4 -11.64 8.45 7.11
C ASP A 4 -10.21 7.90 7.07
N ALA A 5 -9.28 8.64 7.65
CA ALA A 5 -7.89 8.22 7.80
C ALA A 5 -7.75 6.97 8.70
N GLU A 6 -8.82 6.56 9.38
CA GLU A 6 -8.87 5.32 10.16
C GLU A 6 -8.94 4.06 9.27
N THR A 7 -9.34 4.20 8.00
CA THR A 7 -9.30 3.06 7.07
C THR A 7 -7.87 2.75 6.62
N PRO A 8 -7.51 1.47 6.38
CA PRO A 8 -6.20 1.11 5.85
C PRO A 8 -5.88 1.72 4.47
N ARG A 9 -6.92 2.06 3.69
CA ARG A 9 -6.82 2.64 2.35
C ARG A 9 -7.78 3.84 2.20
N PRO A 10 -7.42 5.03 2.70
CA PRO A 10 -8.28 6.22 2.59
C PRO A 10 -8.54 6.66 1.14
N ASP A 11 -7.69 6.23 0.21
CA ASP A 11 -7.73 6.47 -1.22
C ASP A 11 -8.57 5.41 -1.98
N PHE A 12 -8.87 4.27 -1.34
CA PHE A 12 -9.66 3.16 -1.89
C PHE A 12 -10.47 2.48 -0.77
N ILE A 13 -11.59 3.09 -0.38
CA ILE A 13 -12.45 2.61 0.70
C ILE A 13 -13.56 1.72 0.11
N ARG A 14 -13.54 0.43 0.46
CA ARG A 14 -14.65 -0.50 0.21
C ARG A 14 -15.46 -0.73 1.50
N SER A 15 -16.77 -0.83 1.38
CA SER A 15 -17.67 -1.13 2.51
C SER A 15 -18.60 -2.30 2.18
N PRO A 16 -18.87 -3.23 3.13
CA PRO A 16 -18.30 -3.26 4.48
C PRO A 16 -16.85 -3.79 4.51
N TRP A 17 -16.11 -3.38 5.53
CA TRP A 17 -14.78 -3.88 5.86
C TRP A 17 -14.66 -4.12 7.37
N MET A 18 -13.71 -4.94 7.78
CA MET A 18 -13.45 -5.29 9.19
C MET A 18 -11.95 -5.31 9.46
N SER A 19 -11.48 -4.56 10.46
CA SER A 19 -10.09 -4.68 10.93
C SER A 19 -9.88 -6.01 11.66
N LEU A 20 -8.72 -6.63 11.45
CA LEU A 20 -8.25 -7.77 12.24
C LEU A 20 -7.26 -7.34 13.34
N GLU A 21 -7.15 -6.06 13.64
CA GLU A 21 -6.28 -5.50 14.69
C GLU A 21 -7.06 -5.37 16.02
N PRO A 22 -6.41 -5.04 17.15
CA PRO A 22 -4.97 -4.96 17.37
C PRO A 22 -4.36 -6.22 17.99
N LEU A 23 -5.10 -7.07 18.70
CA LEU A 23 -4.48 -8.17 19.46
C LEU A 23 -4.51 -9.50 18.71
N TRP A 24 -3.33 -10.15 18.67
CA TRP A 24 -3.08 -11.46 18.10
C TRP A 24 -2.30 -12.32 19.10
N ASP A 25 -2.41 -13.64 18.94
CA ASP A 25 -1.49 -14.61 19.54
C ASP A 25 -0.21 -14.66 18.72
N PHE A 26 0.93 -14.82 19.40
CA PHE A 26 2.25 -14.77 18.80
C PHE A 26 3.24 -15.72 19.49
N ASN A 27 4.08 -16.39 18.70
CA ASN A 27 5.21 -17.18 19.16
C ASN A 27 6.45 -16.98 18.27
N PHE A 28 7.62 -17.04 18.89
CA PHE A 28 8.88 -17.34 18.20
C PHE A 28 8.95 -18.86 17.90
N ASP A 29 9.59 -19.24 16.80
CA ASP A 29 9.79 -20.64 16.41
C ASP A 29 11.26 -20.87 15.98
N ASP A 30 12.18 -20.65 16.92
CA ASP A 30 13.63 -20.70 16.65
C ASP A 30 14.12 -22.08 16.21
N ASP A 31 13.47 -23.15 16.68
CA ASP A 31 13.75 -24.53 16.28
C ASP A 31 12.98 -24.97 15.02
N ASN A 32 12.15 -24.08 14.45
CA ASN A 32 11.33 -24.31 13.26
C ASN A 32 10.46 -25.59 13.34
N ILE A 33 9.81 -25.80 14.48
CA ILE A 33 8.99 -26.98 14.78
C ILE A 33 7.50 -26.77 14.47
N GLY A 34 7.04 -25.52 14.30
CA GLY A 34 5.61 -25.22 14.22
C GLY A 34 4.88 -25.88 13.06
N LEU A 35 5.58 -26.14 11.94
CA LEU A 35 5.04 -26.92 10.82
C LEU A 35 4.88 -28.40 11.18
N ASN A 36 5.86 -28.99 11.87
CA ASN A 36 5.84 -30.39 12.29
C ASN A 36 4.75 -30.64 13.35
N GLU A 37 4.61 -29.70 14.28
CA GLU A 37 3.58 -29.72 15.32
C GLU A 37 2.20 -29.21 14.85
N LYS A 38 2.13 -28.73 13.61
CA LYS A 38 0.90 -28.27 12.95
C LYS A 38 0.19 -27.14 13.67
N TRP A 39 0.93 -26.13 14.12
CA TRP A 39 0.37 -24.92 14.76
C TRP A 39 -0.67 -24.21 13.86
N PHE A 40 -0.57 -24.37 12.54
CA PHE A 40 -1.54 -23.86 11.57
C PHE A 40 -2.96 -24.44 11.70
N LEU A 41 -3.17 -25.55 12.43
CA LEU A 41 -4.50 -26.17 12.57
C LEU A 41 -5.34 -25.53 13.68
N ASN A 42 -4.79 -25.37 14.88
CA ASN A 42 -5.56 -25.04 16.09
C ASN A 42 -5.01 -23.81 16.83
N GLY A 43 -4.07 -23.07 16.23
CA GLY A 43 -3.39 -21.95 16.88
C GLY A 43 -2.08 -22.37 17.55
N LEU A 44 -1.43 -21.39 18.17
CA LEU A 44 -0.07 -21.52 18.69
C LEU A 44 -0.08 -22.11 20.11
N PRO A 45 0.95 -22.87 20.51
CA PRO A 45 1.07 -23.39 21.87
C PRO A 45 1.47 -22.27 22.84
N GLU A 46 0.74 -22.11 23.95
CA GLU A 46 1.02 -21.14 25.02
C GLU A 46 1.39 -19.72 24.53
N PRO A 47 0.57 -19.10 23.68
CA PRO A 47 0.96 -17.87 22.99
C PRO A 47 1.07 -16.67 23.92
N VAL A 48 2.02 -15.79 23.61
CA VAL A 48 1.99 -14.41 24.11
C VAL A 48 1.10 -13.55 23.23
N LYS A 49 0.64 -12.41 23.75
CA LYS A 49 -0.15 -11.45 22.98
C LYS A 49 0.77 -10.40 22.35
N ILE A 50 0.54 -10.13 21.07
CA ILE A 50 1.17 -9.02 20.33
C ILE A 50 0.11 -8.03 19.84
N ARG A 51 0.46 -6.74 19.85
CA ARG A 51 -0.32 -5.67 19.21
C ARG A 51 0.15 -5.46 17.77
N VAL A 52 -0.65 -5.89 16.81
CA VAL A 52 -0.49 -5.56 15.40
C VAL A 52 -1.06 -4.15 15.12
N PRO A 53 -0.53 -3.42 14.13
CA PRO A 53 0.47 -3.85 13.17
C PRO A 53 1.89 -3.54 13.64
N TYR A 54 2.16 -3.41 14.94
CA TYR A 54 3.53 -3.19 15.38
C TYR A 54 4.34 -4.50 15.29
N PRO A 55 5.52 -4.49 14.65
CA PRO A 55 6.38 -5.67 14.60
C PRO A 55 6.91 -6.00 16.00
N PHE A 56 7.30 -7.25 16.27
CA PHE A 56 7.65 -7.67 17.63
C PHE A 56 8.84 -6.90 18.23
N GLN A 57 9.74 -6.37 17.39
CA GLN A 57 10.86 -5.53 17.81
C GLN A 57 10.42 -4.16 18.35
N SER A 58 9.23 -3.68 17.95
CA SER A 58 8.65 -2.44 18.43
C SER A 58 8.17 -2.60 19.88
N LYS A 59 8.41 -1.59 20.72
CA LYS A 59 7.89 -1.60 22.10
C LYS A 59 6.37 -1.47 22.11
N LEU A 60 5.79 -0.78 21.12
CA LEU A 60 4.33 -0.63 21.00
C LEU A 60 3.61 -1.95 20.67
N SER A 61 4.34 -2.97 20.21
CA SER A 61 3.81 -4.34 20.05
C SER A 61 3.47 -5.02 21.37
N GLY A 62 4.03 -4.54 22.49
CA GLY A 62 3.97 -5.20 23.79
C GLY A 62 5.05 -6.27 24.01
N ILE A 63 5.85 -6.60 22.98
CA ILE A 63 6.97 -7.54 23.07
C ILE A 63 8.29 -6.76 23.25
N GLY A 64 8.68 -5.95 22.26
CA GLY A 64 9.88 -5.11 22.34
C GLY A 64 11.20 -5.88 22.36
N ASP A 65 11.24 -7.05 21.71
CA ASP A 65 12.42 -7.91 21.64
C ASP A 65 13.27 -7.55 20.41
N GLY A 66 14.50 -7.06 20.62
CA GLY A 66 15.42 -6.68 19.54
C GLY A 66 16.32 -7.81 19.03
N SER A 67 16.17 -9.03 19.55
CA SER A 67 16.94 -10.19 19.11
C SER A 67 16.54 -10.67 17.71
N ILE A 68 17.17 -11.74 17.23
CA ILE A 68 16.98 -12.25 15.86
C ILE A 68 16.24 -13.57 15.95
N HIS A 69 15.03 -13.58 15.39
CA HIS A 69 14.18 -14.76 15.23
C HIS A 69 13.84 -14.91 13.75
N ASN A 70 14.33 -15.98 13.13
CA ASN A 70 14.17 -16.19 11.69
C ASN A 70 12.75 -16.65 11.33
N VAL A 71 12.03 -17.25 12.27
CA VAL A 71 10.67 -17.77 12.08
C VAL A 71 9.81 -17.32 13.24
N VAL A 72 8.69 -16.69 12.91
CA VAL A 72 7.68 -16.28 13.89
C VAL A 72 6.29 -16.67 13.41
N TRP A 73 5.39 -16.86 14.36
CA TRP A 73 4.02 -17.25 14.09
C TRP A 73 3.04 -16.28 14.71
N TYR A 74 1.91 -16.07 14.02
CA TYR A 74 0.78 -15.30 14.49
C TYR A 74 -0.48 -16.15 14.39
N SER A 75 -1.41 -16.02 15.33
CA SER A 75 -2.77 -16.51 15.14
C SER A 75 -3.83 -15.55 15.66
N LYS A 76 -4.98 -15.52 14.99
CA LYS A 76 -6.13 -14.72 15.40
C LYS A 76 -7.41 -15.47 15.13
N THR A 77 -8.27 -15.52 16.14
CA THR A 77 -9.67 -15.90 15.95
C THR A 77 -10.52 -14.67 15.67
N PHE A 78 -11.48 -14.81 14.76
CA PHE A 78 -12.42 -13.74 14.41
C PHE A 78 -13.77 -14.30 14.01
N LYS A 79 -14.81 -13.48 14.15
CA LYS A 79 -16.18 -13.81 13.75
C LYS A 79 -16.59 -12.95 12.58
N LEU A 80 -17.10 -13.57 11.52
CA LEU A 80 -17.72 -12.83 10.42
C LEU A 80 -19.21 -12.65 10.69
N SER A 81 -19.71 -11.42 10.56
CA SER A 81 -21.15 -11.16 10.57
C SER A 81 -21.82 -11.79 9.34
N GLU A 82 -23.14 -11.91 9.38
CA GLU A 82 -23.90 -12.46 8.25
C GLU A 82 -23.72 -11.64 6.96
N ASP A 83 -23.47 -10.33 7.09
CA ASP A 83 -23.24 -9.41 5.96
C ASP A 83 -22.04 -9.77 5.07
N PHE A 84 -21.12 -10.61 5.57
CA PHE A 84 -19.96 -11.12 4.81
C PHE A 84 -20.20 -12.51 4.21
N ARG A 85 -21.26 -13.23 4.59
CA ARG A 85 -21.39 -14.67 4.27
C ARG A 85 -22.13 -14.99 2.97
N GLN A 86 -22.54 -13.97 2.21
CA GLN A 86 -23.17 -14.13 0.88
C GLN A 86 -22.45 -13.33 -0.20
N THR A 87 -21.24 -12.90 0.11
CA THR A 87 -20.41 -12.04 -0.70
C THR A 87 -19.06 -12.70 -0.91
N LYS A 88 -18.28 -12.15 -1.82
CA LYS A 88 -16.86 -12.39 -1.88
C LYS A 88 -16.19 -11.77 -0.66
N VAL A 89 -15.36 -12.56 0.02
CA VAL A 89 -14.62 -12.15 1.21
C VAL A 89 -13.15 -12.11 0.87
N LEU A 90 -12.56 -10.91 0.91
CA LEU A 90 -11.17 -10.67 0.59
C LEU A 90 -10.39 -10.43 1.87
N LEU A 91 -9.43 -11.29 2.18
CA LEU A 91 -8.45 -11.05 3.24
C LEU A 91 -7.31 -10.20 2.69
N LYS A 92 -7.04 -9.06 3.34
CA LYS A 92 -6.09 -8.05 2.90
C LYS A 92 -4.95 -7.88 3.90
N PHE A 93 -3.74 -7.73 3.37
CA PHE A 93 -2.53 -7.42 4.11
C PHE A 93 -1.88 -6.18 3.49
N GLY A 94 -1.56 -5.19 4.32
CA GLY A 94 -0.89 -3.97 3.85
C GLY A 94 0.57 -4.21 3.48
N ALA A 95 1.31 -4.88 4.37
CA ALA A 95 2.71 -5.26 4.22
C ALA A 95 3.12 -6.18 5.38
N MET A 96 4.03 -7.12 5.10
CA MET A 96 4.53 -8.06 6.09
C MET A 96 5.95 -8.54 5.73
N ASP A 97 6.90 -8.38 6.64
CA ASP A 97 8.32 -8.64 6.37
C ASP A 97 8.76 -10.02 6.89
N TYR A 98 9.15 -11.02 6.11
CA TYR A 98 9.39 -10.98 4.67
C TYR A 98 8.60 -12.04 3.91
N LYS A 99 8.84 -13.32 4.19
CA LYS A 99 8.12 -14.42 3.54
C LYS A 99 7.00 -14.90 4.45
N THR A 100 5.77 -14.84 3.99
CA THR A 100 4.60 -15.22 4.79
C THR A 100 3.84 -16.37 4.15
N THR A 101 3.58 -17.43 4.91
CA THR A 101 2.59 -18.45 4.58
C THR A 101 1.31 -18.22 5.39
N VAL A 102 0.15 -18.34 4.76
CA VAL A 102 -1.15 -18.01 5.35
C VAL A 102 -2.06 -19.23 5.39
N TRP A 103 -2.68 -19.48 6.55
CA TRP A 103 -3.71 -20.51 6.71
C TRP A 103 -4.98 -19.92 7.31
N LEU A 104 -6.12 -20.37 6.80
CA LEU A 104 -7.43 -20.09 7.37
C LEU A 104 -8.11 -21.42 7.70
N ASN A 105 -8.52 -21.60 8.95
CA ASN A 105 -9.18 -22.82 9.43
C ASN A 105 -8.37 -24.09 9.08
N GLY A 106 -7.05 -24.02 9.22
CA GLY A 106 -6.12 -25.10 8.89
C GLY A 106 -5.83 -25.29 7.39
N LYS A 107 -6.55 -24.60 6.50
CA LYS A 107 -6.32 -24.66 5.06
C LYS A 107 -5.28 -23.64 4.61
N ASN A 108 -4.25 -24.10 3.90
CA ASN A 108 -3.24 -23.24 3.31
C ASN A 108 -3.85 -22.41 2.17
N LEU A 109 -3.76 -21.08 2.27
CA LEU A 109 -4.22 -20.12 1.28
C LEU A 109 -3.14 -19.75 0.26
N GLY A 110 -1.87 -19.83 0.65
CA GLY A 110 -0.72 -19.53 -0.19
C GLY A 110 0.40 -18.82 0.56
N GLU A 111 1.35 -18.28 -0.21
CA GLU A 111 2.52 -17.56 0.28
C GLU A 111 2.64 -16.18 -0.36
N HIS A 112 3.23 -15.24 0.37
CA HIS A 112 3.71 -13.96 -0.13
C HIS A 112 5.20 -13.81 0.18
N VAL A 113 5.96 -13.25 -0.76
CA VAL A 113 7.37 -12.91 -0.59
C VAL A 113 7.52 -11.44 -0.97
N GLY A 114 8.04 -10.65 -0.04
CA GLY A 114 8.11 -9.19 -0.17
C GLY A 114 7.75 -8.53 1.15
N GLY A 115 8.59 -7.62 1.62
CA GLY A 115 8.40 -6.97 2.91
C GLY A 115 7.45 -5.78 2.86
N PHE A 116 7.27 -5.18 1.67
CA PHE A 116 6.73 -3.82 1.58
C PHE A 116 5.48 -3.68 0.71
N SER A 117 5.12 -4.74 -0.01
CA SER A 117 3.96 -4.72 -0.89
C SER A 117 2.71 -5.30 -0.25
N PRO A 118 1.51 -4.77 -0.60
CA PRO A 118 0.26 -5.39 -0.20
C PRO A 118 -0.01 -6.68 -0.97
N PHE A 119 -0.79 -7.57 -0.37
CA PHE A 119 -1.30 -8.78 -1.00
C PHE A 119 -2.66 -9.18 -0.41
N SER A 120 -3.35 -10.12 -1.07
CA SER A 120 -4.68 -10.55 -0.64
C SER A 120 -5.05 -11.95 -1.09
N PHE A 121 -6.00 -12.57 -0.38
CA PHE A 121 -6.61 -13.84 -0.73
C PHE A 121 -8.13 -13.71 -0.81
N ASP A 122 -8.75 -14.33 -1.83
CA ASP A 122 -10.18 -14.63 -1.82
C ASP A 122 -10.37 -15.82 -0.87
N ILE A 123 -11.01 -15.57 0.28
CA ILE A 123 -11.26 -16.56 1.33
C ILE A 123 -12.72 -17.01 1.37
N THR A 124 -13.53 -16.64 0.37
CA THR A 124 -14.98 -16.88 0.34
C THR A 124 -15.35 -18.34 0.62
N ASP A 125 -14.64 -19.27 0.01
CA ASP A 125 -14.94 -20.71 0.12
C ASP A 125 -14.32 -21.37 1.36
N HIS A 126 -13.66 -20.59 2.23
CA HIS A 126 -12.87 -21.08 3.37
C HIS A 126 -13.28 -20.44 4.70
N VAL A 127 -14.22 -19.49 4.67
CA VAL A 127 -14.73 -18.80 5.85
C VAL A 127 -15.95 -19.49 6.44
N ASP A 128 -16.00 -19.49 7.77
CA ASP A 128 -17.12 -19.94 8.60
C ASP A 128 -17.63 -18.79 9.49
N HIS A 129 -18.55 -19.09 10.42
CA HIS A 129 -18.96 -18.10 11.44
C HIS A 129 -17.77 -17.68 12.31
N GLU A 130 -17.06 -18.66 12.84
CA GLU A 130 -15.87 -18.49 13.65
C GLU A 130 -14.70 -19.01 12.85
N ASN A 131 -13.64 -18.23 12.80
CA ASN A 131 -12.48 -18.52 11.98
C ASN A 131 -11.22 -18.39 12.80
N ILE A 132 -10.20 -19.15 12.42
CA ILE A 132 -8.82 -18.97 12.88
C ILE A 132 -7.91 -18.69 11.68
N LEU A 133 -7.28 -17.52 11.69
CA LEU A 133 -6.23 -17.13 10.77
C LEU A 133 -4.88 -17.41 11.44
N VAL A 134 -4.02 -18.19 10.79
CA VAL A 134 -2.66 -18.46 11.25
C VAL A 134 -1.67 -18.01 10.18
N LEU A 135 -0.62 -17.35 10.61
CA LEU A 135 0.47 -16.87 9.75
C LEU A 135 1.78 -17.44 10.26
N ARG A 136 2.64 -17.84 9.33
CA ARG A 136 4.05 -18.13 9.58
C ARG A 136 4.86 -17.14 8.77
N VAL A 137 5.78 -16.44 9.42
CA VAL A 137 6.65 -15.46 8.79
C VAL A 137 8.09 -15.90 8.91
N GLU A 138 8.81 -15.91 7.81
CA GLU A 138 10.24 -16.21 7.71
C GLU A 138 11.00 -14.96 7.26
N ASP A 139 12.06 -14.63 7.97
CA ASP A 139 12.94 -13.52 7.62
C ASP A 139 14.37 -13.78 8.10
N CYS A 140 15.18 -14.38 7.22
CA CYS A 140 16.59 -14.66 7.49
C CYS A 140 17.53 -13.51 7.11
N HIS A 141 16.99 -12.36 6.66
CA HIS A 141 17.78 -11.19 6.25
C HIS A 141 18.86 -11.52 5.20
N GLY A 142 18.52 -12.39 4.24
CA GLY A 142 19.42 -12.86 3.19
C GLY A 142 19.68 -11.83 2.08
N ASP A 143 19.88 -12.32 0.86
CA ASP A 143 20.00 -11.49 -0.34
C ASP A 143 18.62 -10.99 -0.80
N GLN A 144 18.04 -10.05 -0.04
CA GLN A 144 16.69 -9.51 -0.23
C GLN A 144 16.64 -8.00 0.03
N ALA A 145 15.65 -7.32 -0.55
CA ALA A 145 15.41 -5.91 -0.32
C ALA A 145 14.90 -5.70 1.11
N ARG A 146 15.59 -4.86 1.89
CA ARG A 146 15.24 -4.57 3.30
C ARG A 146 15.39 -3.09 3.67
N GLY A 147 15.82 -2.25 2.74
CA GLY A 147 16.01 -0.83 3.00
C GLY A 147 17.04 -0.57 4.11
N LYS A 148 16.70 0.32 5.05
CA LYS A 148 17.61 0.70 6.15
C LYS A 148 17.63 -0.29 7.33
N GLN A 149 17.06 -1.48 7.19
CA GLN A 149 17.10 -2.48 8.25
C GLN A 149 18.50 -3.06 8.42
N ASP A 150 18.99 -3.09 9.66
CA ASP A 150 20.30 -3.64 9.99
C ASP A 150 20.23 -5.17 10.18
N PRO A 151 21.05 -5.96 9.46
CA PRO A 151 21.10 -7.41 9.67
C PRO A 151 21.75 -7.81 11.00
N ARG A 152 22.48 -6.91 11.66
CA ARG A 152 23.20 -7.21 12.91
C ARG A 152 22.29 -7.04 14.12
N LEU A 153 22.62 -7.71 15.22
CA LEU A 153 21.85 -7.62 16.46
C LEU A 153 21.60 -6.17 16.91
N LYS A 154 22.62 -5.31 16.84
CA LYS A 154 22.53 -3.88 17.16
C LYS A 154 22.76 -3.03 15.91
N PRO A 155 21.82 -2.14 15.55
CA PRO A 155 21.99 -1.21 14.44
C PRO A 155 23.22 -0.30 14.62
N SER A 156 23.84 0.14 13.52
CA SER A 156 24.90 1.14 13.58
C SER A 156 24.97 2.01 12.33
N GLY A 157 25.43 3.26 12.47
CA GLY A 157 25.60 4.15 11.32
C GLY A 157 24.26 4.70 10.84
N CYS A 158 23.92 4.46 9.57
CA CYS A 158 22.70 4.97 8.94
C CYS A 158 21.58 3.94 8.79
N THR A 159 21.70 2.78 9.46
CA THR A 159 20.71 1.70 9.49
C THR A 159 20.00 1.66 10.85
N TYR A 160 18.79 1.10 10.85
CA TYR A 160 17.87 1.10 11.98
C TYR A 160 17.52 -0.33 12.39
N MET A 161 16.74 -0.45 13.46
CA MET A 161 16.21 -1.74 13.93
C MET A 161 15.45 -2.42 12.80
N ARG A 162 15.71 -3.72 12.63
CA ARG A 162 14.95 -4.59 11.73
C ARG A 162 13.49 -4.71 12.16
N VAL A 163 12.66 -5.09 11.22
CA VAL A 163 11.23 -5.29 11.33
C VAL A 163 10.92 -6.65 10.74
N THR A 164 10.20 -7.48 11.48
CA THR A 164 9.78 -8.80 11.00
C THR A 164 8.31 -9.01 11.37
N GLY A 165 7.56 -9.60 10.45
CA GLY A 165 6.13 -9.82 10.54
C GLY A 165 5.32 -8.61 10.12
N ILE A 166 4.13 -8.51 10.70
CA ILE A 166 3.11 -7.53 10.34
C ILE A 166 3.63 -6.14 10.72
N TRP A 167 3.73 -5.24 9.73
CA TRP A 167 4.03 -3.82 9.98
C TRP A 167 3.04 -2.84 9.32
N GLN A 168 2.04 -3.35 8.61
CA GLN A 168 0.86 -2.59 8.15
C GLN A 168 -0.44 -3.37 8.44
N PRO A 169 -1.63 -2.73 8.36
CA PRO A 169 -2.88 -3.36 8.77
C PRO A 169 -3.19 -4.68 8.08
N VAL A 170 -3.97 -5.52 8.78
CA VAL A 170 -4.62 -6.71 8.24
C VAL A 170 -6.13 -6.54 8.40
N TRP A 171 -6.89 -6.70 7.32
CA TRP A 171 -8.33 -6.45 7.33
C TRP A 171 -9.06 -7.36 6.34
N ILE A 172 -10.39 -7.37 6.44
CA ILE A 172 -11.29 -8.11 5.57
C ILE A 172 -12.18 -7.11 4.83
N GLU A 173 -12.41 -7.34 3.55
CA GLU A 173 -13.34 -6.59 2.72
C GLU A 173 -14.40 -7.53 2.14
N SER A 174 -15.62 -7.01 1.98
CA SER A 174 -16.73 -7.71 1.35
C SER A 174 -17.04 -7.08 0.00
N CYS A 175 -17.28 -7.90 -1.03
CA CYS A 175 -17.73 -7.45 -2.34
C CYS A 175 -18.65 -8.46 -3.02
N GLY A 176 -19.39 -8.06 -4.05
CA GLY A 176 -20.29 -8.95 -4.78
C GLY A 176 -19.58 -9.89 -5.75
N SER A 177 -20.35 -10.56 -6.60
CA SER A 177 -19.83 -11.49 -7.62
C SER A 177 -18.95 -10.84 -8.70
N ALA A 178 -19.00 -9.51 -8.79
CA ALA A 178 -18.08 -8.70 -9.57
C ALA A 178 -17.72 -7.46 -8.75
N TRP A 179 -16.44 -7.07 -8.76
CA TRP A 179 -15.92 -6.03 -7.89
C TRP A 179 -14.79 -5.25 -8.54
N ILE A 180 -14.58 -4.03 -8.08
CA ILE A 180 -13.51 -3.16 -8.54
C ILE A 180 -12.22 -3.64 -7.90
N ASP A 181 -11.25 -4.09 -8.69
CA ASP A 181 -9.92 -4.45 -8.19
C ASP A 181 -9.13 -3.20 -7.82
N ARG A 182 -9.09 -2.25 -8.76
CA ARG A 182 -8.46 -0.94 -8.64
C ARG A 182 -9.05 0.03 -9.65
N PHE A 183 -8.79 1.31 -9.46
CA PHE A 183 -8.98 2.33 -10.50
C PHE A 183 -7.72 3.20 -10.61
N GLN A 184 -7.51 3.78 -11.79
CA GLN A 184 -6.40 4.68 -12.08
C GLN A 184 -6.93 5.94 -12.73
N ILE A 185 -6.51 7.09 -12.21
CA ILE A 185 -6.80 8.41 -12.77
C ILE A 185 -5.57 8.93 -13.51
N PHE A 186 -5.74 9.25 -14.79
CA PHE A 186 -4.74 9.93 -15.60
C PHE A 186 -5.20 11.38 -15.81
N PRO A 187 -4.63 12.36 -15.09
CA PRO A 187 -5.00 13.76 -15.27
C PRO A 187 -4.66 14.26 -16.67
N ASP A 188 -5.58 15.02 -17.27
CA ASP A 188 -5.37 15.75 -18.52
C ASP A 188 -5.56 17.25 -18.27
N VAL A 189 -4.50 17.87 -17.76
CA VAL A 189 -4.49 19.29 -17.40
C VAL A 189 -4.66 20.19 -18.64
N GLU A 190 -4.26 19.72 -19.83
CA GLU A 190 -4.34 20.53 -21.05
C GLU A 190 -5.77 20.59 -21.62
N HIS A 191 -6.57 19.54 -21.40
CA HIS A 191 -7.96 19.45 -21.87
C HIS A 191 -8.99 19.53 -20.73
N ASN A 192 -8.61 20.06 -19.56
CA ASN A 192 -9.48 20.24 -18.40
C ASN A 192 -10.22 18.96 -17.98
N GLY A 193 -9.52 17.82 -17.91
CA GLY A 193 -10.18 16.54 -17.71
C GLY A 193 -9.29 15.46 -17.10
N PHE A 194 -9.76 14.23 -17.19
CA PHE A 194 -9.01 13.04 -16.82
C PHE A 194 -9.52 11.80 -17.56
N GLN A 195 -8.68 10.77 -17.62
CA GLN A 195 -9.09 9.42 -17.99
C GLN A 195 -9.18 8.56 -16.74
N LEU A 196 -10.30 7.84 -16.59
CA LEU A 196 -10.53 6.84 -15.56
C LEU A 196 -10.38 5.45 -16.18
N TYR A 197 -9.43 4.66 -15.66
CA TYR A 197 -9.31 3.24 -15.96
C TYR A 197 -9.80 2.45 -14.75
N THR A 198 -10.86 1.66 -14.92
CA THR A 198 -11.41 0.82 -13.84
C THR A 198 -11.19 -0.66 -14.17
N TYR A 199 -10.53 -1.37 -13.26
CA TYR A 199 -10.27 -2.80 -13.39
C TYR A 199 -11.31 -3.57 -12.57
N VAL A 200 -12.02 -4.49 -13.22
CA VAL A 200 -13.13 -5.23 -12.61
C VAL A 200 -12.81 -6.73 -12.61
N ASN A 201 -12.92 -7.37 -11.45
CA ASN A 201 -12.87 -8.81 -11.30
C ASN A 201 -14.28 -9.42 -11.34
N GLY A 202 -14.39 -10.68 -11.73
CA GLY A 202 -15.66 -11.40 -11.89
C GLY A 202 -16.16 -11.45 -13.34
N GLN A 203 -17.37 -11.98 -13.54
CA GLN A 203 -17.97 -12.08 -14.88
C GLN A 203 -18.57 -10.73 -15.32
N LEU A 204 -18.11 -10.20 -16.45
CA LEU A 204 -18.47 -8.85 -16.94
C LEU A 204 -19.87 -8.76 -17.58
N ASN A 205 -20.62 -9.86 -17.66
CA ASN A 205 -21.89 -9.91 -18.36
C ASN A 205 -22.96 -9.05 -17.68
N ASN A 206 -23.52 -8.10 -18.44
CA ASN A 206 -24.58 -7.16 -18.03
C ASN A 206 -24.20 -6.30 -16.82
N LEU A 207 -22.92 -5.94 -16.70
CA LEU A 207 -22.45 -5.01 -15.67
C LEU A 207 -22.51 -3.56 -16.15
N LYS A 208 -22.85 -2.66 -15.22
CA LYS A 208 -22.74 -1.22 -15.37
C LYS A 208 -21.83 -0.66 -14.29
N LEU A 209 -20.98 0.29 -14.65
CA LEU A 209 -20.25 1.13 -13.71
C LEU A 209 -21.02 2.45 -13.55
N ARG A 210 -21.45 2.74 -12.34
CA ARG A 210 -21.93 4.07 -11.95
C ARG A 210 -20.78 4.86 -11.35
N LEU A 211 -20.50 6.03 -11.92
CA LEU A 211 -19.44 6.94 -11.51
C LEU A 211 -20.04 8.25 -11.00
N ARG A 212 -19.59 8.69 -9.82
CA ARG A 212 -19.83 10.05 -9.32
C ARG A 212 -18.52 10.74 -8.97
N VAL A 213 -18.39 12.00 -9.36
CA VAL A 213 -17.25 12.85 -9.01
C VAL A 213 -17.75 14.13 -8.36
N LEU A 214 -17.18 14.50 -7.23
CA LEU A 214 -17.56 15.67 -6.46
C LEU A 214 -16.35 16.53 -6.14
N LEU A 215 -16.53 17.85 -6.14
CA LEU A 215 -15.57 18.84 -5.65
C LEU A 215 -16.28 19.75 -4.65
N ALA A 216 -15.73 19.89 -3.45
CA ALA A 216 -16.33 20.69 -2.37
C ALA A 216 -17.84 20.39 -2.16
N GLU A 217 -18.21 19.11 -2.13
CA GLU A 217 -19.60 18.59 -2.02
C GLU A 217 -20.51 18.85 -3.24
N SER A 218 -20.05 19.58 -4.25
CA SER A 218 -20.78 19.79 -5.50
C SER A 218 -20.55 18.63 -6.46
N GLU A 219 -21.63 18.01 -6.95
CA GLU A 219 -21.57 16.92 -7.93
C GLU A 219 -21.24 17.47 -9.31
N LEU A 220 -20.10 17.07 -9.86
CA LEU A 220 -19.62 17.48 -11.19
C LEU A 220 -19.96 16.44 -12.25
N ILE A 221 -19.90 15.15 -11.88
CA ILE A 221 -20.16 14.02 -12.78
C ILE A 221 -21.06 13.04 -12.06
N ASN A 222 -22.06 12.54 -12.78
CA ASN A 222 -22.91 11.42 -12.39
C ASN A 222 -23.34 10.68 -13.65
N LEU A 223 -22.69 9.56 -13.94
CA LEU A 223 -22.93 8.80 -15.16
C LEU A 223 -22.97 7.30 -14.88
N THR A 224 -23.54 6.57 -15.82
CA THR A 224 -23.57 5.12 -15.84
C THR A 224 -23.05 4.64 -17.19
N GLN A 225 -22.08 3.74 -17.17
CA GLN A 225 -21.42 3.18 -18.36
C GLN A 225 -21.47 1.65 -18.33
N GLU A 226 -21.79 1.01 -19.44
CA GLU A 226 -21.70 -0.45 -19.54
C GLU A 226 -20.24 -0.92 -19.50
N VAL A 227 -19.96 -1.96 -18.72
CA VAL A 227 -18.62 -2.56 -18.60
C VAL A 227 -18.43 -3.59 -19.72
N LYS A 228 -17.88 -3.15 -20.85
CA LYS A 228 -17.67 -3.99 -22.06
C LYS A 228 -16.25 -4.53 -22.22
N GLU A 229 -15.30 -3.92 -21.54
CA GLU A 229 -13.88 -4.25 -21.58
C GLU A 229 -13.27 -4.13 -20.18
N ASN A 230 -12.07 -4.69 -20.00
CA ASN A 230 -11.34 -4.64 -18.75
C ASN A 230 -9.84 -4.36 -19.05
N PRO A 231 -9.28 -3.21 -18.65
CA PRO A 231 -9.95 -2.14 -17.91
C PRO A 231 -11.04 -1.43 -18.72
N LEU A 232 -12.10 -1.00 -18.05
CA LEU A 232 -13.06 -0.03 -18.61
C LEU A 232 -12.40 1.35 -18.62
N ARG A 233 -12.39 2.01 -19.78
CA ARG A 233 -11.80 3.35 -19.95
C ARG A 233 -12.89 4.39 -20.19
N ILE A 234 -12.85 5.48 -19.42
CA ILE A 234 -13.77 6.62 -19.57
C ILE A 234 -12.93 7.90 -19.60
N SER A 235 -13.09 8.72 -20.64
CA SER A 235 -12.50 10.07 -20.71
C SER A 235 -13.55 11.11 -20.34
N LEU A 236 -13.20 12.02 -19.44
CA LEU A 236 -14.12 13.00 -18.88
C LEU A 236 -13.49 14.39 -18.90
N GLU A 237 -14.24 15.35 -19.42
CA GLU A 237 -13.92 16.77 -19.36
C GLU A 237 -14.74 17.42 -18.24
N LEU A 238 -14.14 18.39 -17.56
CA LEU A 238 -14.76 19.18 -16.52
C LEU A 238 -14.92 20.63 -17.02
N GLN A 239 -16.08 21.23 -16.74
CA GLN A 239 -16.32 22.64 -17.09
C GLN A 239 -15.41 23.58 -16.30
N GLU A 240 -15.14 23.24 -15.04
CA GLU A 240 -14.25 23.97 -14.15
C GLU A 240 -13.28 22.99 -13.47
N VAL A 241 -12.00 23.38 -13.42
CA VAL A 241 -10.91 22.56 -12.88
C VAL A 241 -10.19 23.32 -11.78
N CYS A 242 -10.07 22.68 -10.62
CA CYS A 242 -9.19 23.06 -9.53
C CYS A 242 -7.97 22.13 -9.57
N LEU A 243 -6.80 22.69 -9.86
CA LEU A 243 -5.57 21.92 -9.95
C LEU A 243 -4.97 21.72 -8.57
N TRP A 244 -4.55 20.49 -8.26
CA TRP A 244 -3.85 20.20 -7.02
C TRP A 244 -2.43 20.79 -7.05
N SER A 245 -2.03 21.42 -5.95
CA SER A 245 -0.69 21.92 -5.68
C SER A 245 -0.41 21.99 -4.17
N PRO A 246 0.85 22.20 -3.73
CA PRO A 246 1.16 22.40 -2.31
C PRO A 246 0.43 23.58 -1.64
N GLU A 247 0.16 24.63 -2.42
CA GLU A 247 -0.55 25.83 -2.01
C GLU A 247 -2.07 25.65 -2.04
N GLU A 248 -2.58 24.98 -3.08
CA GLU A 248 -4.00 24.71 -3.34
C GLU A 248 -4.22 23.19 -3.49
N PRO A 249 -4.30 22.43 -2.38
CA PRO A 249 -4.39 20.97 -2.41
C PRO A 249 -5.81 20.46 -2.69
N ASP A 250 -6.42 20.94 -3.77
CA ASP A 250 -7.78 20.56 -4.14
C ASP A 250 -7.89 19.08 -4.53
N LEU A 251 -8.87 18.39 -3.95
CA LEU A 251 -9.10 16.96 -4.16
C LEU A 251 -10.56 16.72 -4.58
N TYR A 252 -10.71 15.92 -5.61
CA TYR A 252 -11.99 15.42 -6.10
C TYR A 252 -12.30 14.12 -5.38
N ALA A 253 -13.50 14.02 -4.81
CA ALA A 253 -14.00 12.74 -4.33
C ALA A 253 -14.54 11.93 -5.51
N ILE A 254 -14.28 10.62 -5.52
CA ILE A 254 -14.77 9.69 -6.53
C ILE A 254 -15.53 8.55 -5.85
N GLU A 255 -16.70 8.22 -6.39
CA GLU A 255 -17.50 7.07 -5.97
C GLU A 255 -17.78 6.20 -7.21
N LEU A 256 -17.40 4.93 -7.12
CA LEU A 256 -17.55 3.93 -8.17
C LEU A 256 -18.45 2.81 -7.65
N MET A 257 -19.47 2.44 -8.42
CA MET A 257 -20.34 1.30 -8.09
C MET A 257 -20.47 0.36 -9.28
N ILE A 258 -20.28 -0.93 -9.04
CA ILE A 258 -20.59 -1.98 -10.02
C ILE A 258 -22.02 -2.44 -9.78
N GLU A 259 -22.84 -2.39 -10.82
CA GLU A 259 -24.26 -2.75 -10.78
C GLU A 259 -24.55 -3.85 -11.79
N LYS A 260 -25.45 -4.77 -11.44
CA LYS A 260 -26.01 -5.78 -12.33
C LYS A 260 -27.52 -5.87 -12.12
N ASN A 261 -28.31 -5.66 -13.18
CA ASN A 261 -29.77 -5.62 -13.11
C ASN A 261 -30.27 -4.70 -11.96
N ASP A 262 -29.67 -3.51 -11.86
CA ASP A 262 -29.96 -2.49 -10.84
C ASP A 262 -29.65 -2.88 -9.38
N ILE A 263 -28.93 -3.99 -9.17
CA ILE A 263 -28.38 -4.41 -7.88
C ILE A 263 -26.91 -3.98 -7.80
N VAL A 264 -26.54 -3.25 -6.75
CA VAL A 264 -25.14 -2.89 -6.46
C VAL A 264 -24.40 -4.14 -5.99
N LEU A 265 -23.36 -4.52 -6.73
CA LEU A 265 -22.46 -5.62 -6.40
C LEU A 265 -21.23 -5.14 -5.63
N ASP A 266 -20.68 -3.98 -5.98
CA ASP A 266 -19.53 -3.43 -5.27
C ASP A 266 -19.61 -1.90 -5.24
N LYS A 267 -19.01 -1.31 -4.21
CA LYS A 267 -18.95 0.13 -4.01
C LYS A 267 -17.61 0.53 -3.42
N VAL A 268 -16.89 1.36 -4.15
CA VAL A 268 -15.62 1.93 -3.73
C VAL A 268 -15.71 3.45 -3.72
N ARG A 269 -15.12 4.06 -2.70
CA ARG A 269 -14.91 5.51 -2.60
C ARG A 269 -13.42 5.79 -2.57
N GLY A 270 -13.03 6.90 -3.17
CA GLY A 270 -11.64 7.36 -3.13
C GLY A 270 -11.57 8.85 -3.37
N TYR A 271 -10.39 9.30 -3.75
CA TYR A 271 -10.18 10.66 -4.21
C TYR A 271 -9.01 10.73 -5.19
N PHE A 272 -8.90 11.85 -5.90
CA PHE A 272 -7.76 12.16 -6.74
C PHE A 272 -7.53 13.67 -6.79
N GLY A 273 -6.34 14.09 -7.21
CA GLY A 273 -6.03 15.48 -7.52
C GLY A 273 -5.65 15.62 -9.00
N LEU A 274 -6.11 16.70 -9.64
CA LEU A 274 -5.72 17.01 -11.01
C LEU A 274 -4.44 17.82 -11.01
N ARG A 275 -3.34 17.22 -11.46
CA ARG A 275 -2.05 17.91 -11.55
C ARG A 275 -1.13 17.25 -12.56
N LYS A 276 -0.24 18.04 -13.15
CA LYS A 276 0.78 17.59 -14.10
C LYS A 276 2.17 17.86 -13.55
N ILE A 277 3.00 16.84 -13.43
CA ILE A 277 4.43 16.97 -13.15
C ILE A 277 5.19 16.70 -14.46
N ASP A 278 6.19 17.53 -14.77
CA ASP A 278 6.97 17.40 -16.00
C ASP A 278 8.38 17.99 -15.83
N VAL A 279 9.23 17.84 -16.85
CA VAL A 279 10.54 18.49 -16.95
C VAL A 279 10.58 19.35 -18.21
N ALA A 280 10.65 20.67 -18.02
CA ALA A 280 10.76 21.63 -19.11
C ALA A 280 11.96 22.56 -18.89
N ASN A 281 12.80 22.73 -19.94
CA ASN A 281 13.98 23.61 -19.91
C ASN A 281 14.92 23.34 -18.72
N GLY A 282 15.14 22.06 -18.39
CA GLY A 282 16.01 21.64 -17.28
C GLY A 282 15.44 21.92 -15.89
N LYS A 283 14.14 22.23 -15.77
CA LYS A 283 13.44 22.47 -14.51
C LYS A 283 12.28 21.51 -14.35
N ILE A 284 12.02 21.09 -13.12
CA ILE A 284 10.77 20.42 -12.78
C ILE A 284 9.64 21.45 -12.82
N THR A 285 8.54 21.09 -13.46
CA THR A 285 7.33 21.91 -13.54
C THR A 285 6.16 21.18 -12.89
N LEU A 286 5.36 21.92 -12.12
CA LEU A 286 4.06 21.48 -11.62
C LEU A 286 3.00 22.37 -12.25
N ASN A 287 2.01 21.76 -12.91
CA ASN A 287 0.93 22.47 -13.61
C ASN A 287 1.48 23.52 -14.60
N ASN A 288 2.46 23.08 -15.40
CA ASN A 288 3.16 23.89 -16.41
C ASN A 288 3.96 25.09 -15.87
N LYS A 289 4.15 25.20 -14.53
CA LYS A 289 4.94 26.26 -13.90
C LYS A 289 6.17 25.66 -13.21
N PRO A 290 7.37 26.26 -13.34
CA PRO A 290 8.55 25.79 -12.63
C PRO A 290 8.33 25.76 -11.11
N ILE A 291 8.78 24.69 -10.47
CA ILE A 291 8.73 24.54 -9.01
C ILE A 291 10.13 24.21 -8.48
N TYR A 292 10.49 24.85 -7.36
CA TYR A 292 11.71 24.54 -6.64
C TYR A 292 11.40 23.58 -5.48
N LEU A 293 11.99 22.39 -5.51
CA LEU A 293 11.78 21.36 -4.49
C LEU A 293 12.62 21.65 -3.25
N LYS A 294 11.96 21.97 -2.13
CA LYS A 294 12.55 22.18 -0.80
C LYS A 294 12.20 20.98 0.06
N PHE A 295 12.93 19.88 -0.12
CA PHE A 295 12.58 18.60 0.47
C PHE A 295 13.42 18.29 1.71
N ALA A 296 12.80 17.61 2.68
CA ALA A 296 13.52 16.86 3.71
C ALA A 296 13.70 15.41 3.28
N LEU A 297 14.78 14.78 3.77
CA LEU A 297 14.90 13.33 3.74
C LEU A 297 14.21 12.77 4.98
N ASP A 298 13.10 12.05 4.78
CA ASP A 298 12.27 11.51 5.85
C ASP A 298 12.45 9.99 5.93
N GLN A 299 12.94 9.51 7.07
CA GLN A 299 13.25 8.10 7.31
C GLN A 299 12.01 7.26 7.64
N GLY A 300 10.93 7.88 8.12
CA GLY A 300 9.70 7.15 8.50
C GLY A 300 9.86 6.17 9.66
N PHE A 301 10.78 6.45 10.60
CA PHE A 301 10.97 5.66 11.83
C PHE A 301 10.46 6.39 13.06
N PHE A 302 9.65 5.69 13.85
CA PHE A 302 9.10 6.16 15.12
C PHE A 302 9.86 5.52 16.30
N PRO A 303 10.25 6.29 17.34
CA PRO A 303 11.12 5.81 18.42
C PRO A 303 10.69 4.50 19.08
N ASP A 304 9.39 4.31 19.32
CA ASP A 304 8.85 3.10 19.96
C ASP A 304 8.04 2.21 19.00
N GLY A 305 7.74 2.70 17.80
CA GLY A 305 6.90 2.03 16.80
C GLY A 305 7.67 1.46 15.60
N LEU A 306 8.95 1.84 15.44
CA LEU A 306 9.79 1.53 14.29
C LEU A 306 9.13 2.00 12.99
N TYR A 307 8.73 1.11 12.08
CA TYR A 307 8.03 1.51 10.86
C TYR A 307 6.62 2.07 11.07
N VAL A 308 6.02 1.81 12.23
CA VAL A 308 4.60 2.06 12.46
C VAL A 308 4.42 3.27 13.37
N ALA A 309 3.64 4.24 12.89
CA ALA A 309 3.28 5.40 13.69
C ALA A 309 2.46 5.00 14.92
N PRO A 310 2.64 5.66 16.08
CA PRO A 310 1.89 5.33 17.30
C PRO A 310 0.37 5.55 17.19
N ASN A 311 -0.05 6.41 16.26
CA ASN A 311 -1.43 6.68 15.87
C ASN A 311 -1.46 7.48 14.56
N ILE A 312 -2.64 7.61 13.95
CA ILE A 312 -2.83 8.35 12.69
C ILE A 312 -2.50 9.85 12.85
N ASP A 313 -2.75 10.43 14.03
CA ASP A 313 -2.37 11.81 14.32
C ASP A 313 -0.84 12.04 14.29
N ALA A 314 -0.03 11.01 14.54
CA ALA A 314 1.42 11.11 14.39
C ALA A 314 1.83 11.26 12.91
N LEU A 315 1.20 10.50 12.00
CA LEU A 315 1.42 10.65 10.55
C LEU A 315 1.06 12.07 10.10
N LYS A 316 -0.10 12.57 10.54
CA LYS A 316 -0.54 13.94 10.24
C LYS A 316 0.46 14.99 10.75
N ARG A 317 0.96 14.82 11.99
CA ARG A 317 1.91 15.75 12.61
C ARG A 317 3.22 15.83 11.84
N ASP A 318 3.71 14.71 11.30
CA ASP A 318 4.92 14.72 10.46
C ASP A 318 4.71 15.53 9.18
N VAL A 319 3.57 15.34 8.49
CA VAL A 319 3.23 16.13 7.29
C VAL A 319 3.04 17.61 7.61
N GLU A 320 2.39 17.94 8.73
CA GLU A 320 2.27 19.33 9.18
C GLU A 320 3.63 19.96 9.51
N ALA A 321 4.56 19.18 10.07
CA ALA A 321 5.90 19.65 10.40
C ALA A 321 6.66 20.07 9.14
N VAL A 322 6.52 19.35 8.03
CA VAL A 322 7.09 19.73 6.72
C VAL A 322 6.65 21.14 6.34
N LYS A 323 5.35 21.45 6.41
CA LYS A 323 4.84 22.81 6.10
C LYS A 323 5.32 23.85 7.10
N LYS A 324 5.34 23.53 8.40
CA LYS A 324 5.82 24.44 9.46
C LYS A 324 7.30 24.81 9.28
N LEU A 325 8.11 23.92 8.70
CA LEU A 325 9.51 24.17 8.35
C LEU A 325 9.69 24.97 7.05
N GLY A 326 8.61 25.31 6.34
CA GLY A 326 8.66 26.02 5.06
C GLY A 326 9.10 25.14 3.88
N LEU A 327 9.11 23.82 4.07
CA LEU A 327 9.37 22.82 3.04
C LEU A 327 8.09 22.57 2.22
N ASN A 328 8.24 22.10 0.99
CA ASN A 328 7.09 21.75 0.12
C ASN A 328 7.04 20.27 -0.24
N GLY A 329 7.93 19.45 0.33
CA GLY A 329 7.87 18.02 0.14
C GLY A 329 8.88 17.24 0.97
N VAL A 330 8.86 15.93 0.76
CA VAL A 330 9.76 14.96 1.38
C VAL A 330 10.20 13.94 0.36
N ARG A 331 11.42 13.43 0.55
CA ARG A 331 11.83 12.16 -0.02
C ARG A 331 11.68 11.11 1.08
N LYS A 332 10.71 10.23 0.93
CA LYS A 332 10.60 9.05 1.79
C LYS A 332 11.76 8.15 1.46
N HIS A 333 12.53 7.77 2.45
CA HIS A 333 13.83 7.17 2.21
C HIS A 333 13.79 5.67 2.50
N GLN A 334 14.16 4.86 1.50
CA GLN A 334 14.31 3.41 1.62
C GLN A 334 13.10 2.69 2.25
N LYS A 335 11.88 3.19 2.04
CA LYS A 335 10.63 2.64 2.59
C LYS A 335 9.41 3.28 1.91
N PRO A 336 8.54 2.49 1.25
CA PRO A 336 7.23 2.99 0.82
C PRO A 336 6.36 3.22 2.05
N GLU A 337 5.54 4.27 2.03
CA GLU A 337 4.85 4.69 3.24
C GLU A 337 3.51 3.98 3.44
N ASP A 338 2.98 4.12 4.66
CA ASP A 338 1.58 3.82 4.92
C ASP A 338 0.69 4.72 4.04
N PRO A 339 -0.32 4.19 3.33
CA PRO A 339 -1.25 5.00 2.52
C PRO A 339 -1.92 6.15 3.31
N ARG A 340 -2.05 6.01 4.64
CA ARG A 340 -2.57 7.07 5.51
C ARG A 340 -1.62 8.26 5.65
N TYR A 341 -0.30 8.06 5.49
CA TYR A 341 0.65 9.17 5.39
C TYR A 341 0.48 9.92 4.06
N LEU A 342 0.39 9.18 2.95
CA LEU A 342 0.18 9.76 1.62
C LEU A 342 -1.14 10.53 1.55
N TYR A 343 -2.19 10.02 2.20
CA TYR A 343 -3.44 10.74 2.40
C TYR A 343 -3.26 12.13 3.03
N TRP A 344 -2.48 12.23 4.10
CA TRP A 344 -2.20 13.53 4.72
C TRP A 344 -1.36 14.43 3.81
N CYS A 345 -0.40 13.88 3.07
CA CYS A 345 0.36 14.63 2.07
C CYS A 345 -0.54 15.21 0.97
N ASP A 346 -1.50 14.44 0.49
CA ASP A 346 -2.46 14.91 -0.52
C ASP A 346 -3.37 16.01 0.05
N LYS A 347 -3.92 15.80 1.25
CA LYS A 347 -4.85 16.74 1.89
C LYS A 347 -4.19 18.06 2.30
N LEU A 348 -2.94 18.00 2.73
CA LEU A 348 -2.21 19.16 3.24
C LEU A 348 -1.35 19.84 2.17
N GLY A 349 -1.18 19.24 0.99
CA GLY A 349 -0.35 19.80 -0.07
C GLY A 349 1.14 19.69 0.23
N VAL A 350 1.64 18.45 0.33
CA VAL A 350 3.07 18.14 0.50
C VAL A 350 3.48 17.16 -0.59
N LEU A 351 4.53 17.51 -1.35
CA LEU A 351 5.03 16.65 -2.41
C LEU A 351 5.83 15.47 -1.84
N VAL A 352 5.81 14.34 -2.53
CA VAL A 352 6.49 13.11 -2.12
C VAL A 352 7.34 12.57 -3.26
N TRP A 353 8.61 12.27 -2.97
CA TRP A 353 9.36 11.24 -3.69
C TRP A 353 9.20 9.95 -2.90
N GLU A 354 8.50 8.99 -3.50
CA GLU A 354 8.28 7.68 -2.89
C GLU A 354 9.37 6.72 -3.31
N GLU A 355 9.99 6.05 -2.34
CA GLU A 355 11.21 5.28 -2.55
C GLU A 355 11.07 3.83 -2.13
N MET A 356 11.63 2.94 -2.96
CA MET A 356 11.68 1.52 -2.68
C MET A 356 12.91 1.13 -1.84
N PRO A 357 12.81 0.08 -1.01
CA PRO A 357 13.81 -0.29 0.00
C PRO A 357 14.90 -1.22 -0.57
N ASP A 358 15.63 -0.76 -1.58
CA ASP A 358 16.50 -1.61 -2.40
C ASP A 358 17.77 -2.16 -1.70
N TRP A 359 18.18 -1.56 -0.58
CA TRP A 359 19.36 -2.00 0.17
C TRP A 359 19.21 -3.42 0.74
N GLY A 360 20.34 -4.13 0.87
CA GLY A 360 20.40 -5.53 1.34
C GLY A 360 20.35 -6.58 0.22
N MET A 361 19.83 -6.20 -0.94
CA MET A 361 19.72 -7.05 -2.13
C MET A 361 20.90 -6.83 -3.09
N SER A 362 21.37 -7.85 -3.80
CA SER A 362 22.28 -7.74 -4.94
C SER A 362 21.53 -7.37 -6.23
N LEU A 363 22.18 -6.68 -7.18
CA LEU A 363 21.61 -6.38 -8.51
C LEU A 363 21.78 -7.55 -9.49
N GLU A 364 21.62 -8.77 -9.00
CA GLU A 364 21.62 -9.98 -9.81
C GLU A 364 20.22 -10.24 -10.35
N TYR A 365 20.11 -10.72 -11.60
CA TYR A 365 18.82 -10.95 -12.26
C TYR A 365 17.89 -11.91 -11.50
N LYS A 366 18.43 -12.80 -10.66
CA LYS A 366 17.62 -13.67 -9.78
C LYS A 366 16.70 -12.89 -8.83
N ASN A 367 17.08 -11.66 -8.47
CA ASN A 367 16.34 -10.79 -7.57
C ASN A 367 15.41 -9.82 -8.30
N LEU A 368 15.50 -9.74 -9.65
CA LEU A 368 14.77 -8.75 -10.43
C LEU A 368 13.26 -8.93 -10.31
N ASP A 369 12.76 -10.15 -10.48
CA ASP A 369 11.32 -10.39 -10.51
C ASP A 369 10.67 -10.16 -9.15
N ASN A 370 11.35 -10.57 -8.06
CA ASN A 370 10.87 -10.33 -6.71
C ASN A 370 10.85 -8.83 -6.39
N PHE A 371 11.96 -8.12 -6.64
CA PHE A 371 12.02 -6.67 -6.40
C PHE A 371 11.02 -5.91 -7.27
N TRP A 372 10.91 -6.28 -8.56
CA TRP A 372 9.93 -5.69 -9.47
C TRP A 372 8.49 -5.94 -8.99
N GLY A 373 8.17 -7.14 -8.50
CA GLY A 373 6.85 -7.45 -7.94
C GLY A 373 6.46 -6.51 -6.80
N GLU A 374 7.41 -6.20 -5.90
CA GLU A 374 7.17 -5.22 -4.83
C GLU A 374 7.00 -3.80 -5.38
N VAL A 375 7.87 -3.37 -6.30
CA VAL A 375 7.82 -2.05 -6.96
C VAL A 375 6.48 -1.85 -7.68
N GLU A 376 6.06 -2.83 -8.48
CA GLU A 376 4.81 -2.81 -9.23
C GLU A 376 3.61 -2.72 -8.29
N SER A 377 3.59 -3.53 -7.21
CA SER A 377 2.50 -3.55 -6.25
C SER A 377 2.37 -2.21 -5.50
N VAL A 378 3.49 -1.60 -5.08
CA VAL A 378 3.50 -0.27 -4.43
C VAL A 378 3.01 0.81 -5.40
N ILE A 379 3.53 0.86 -6.62
CA ILE A 379 3.09 1.88 -7.61
C ILE A 379 1.61 1.73 -7.92
N LEU A 380 1.09 0.50 -8.07
CA LEU A 380 -0.32 0.26 -8.29
C LEU A 380 -1.18 0.63 -7.08
N ARG A 381 -0.67 0.41 -5.86
CA ARG A 381 -1.32 0.83 -4.61
C ARG A 381 -1.47 2.34 -4.57
N ASP A 382 -0.40 3.06 -4.88
CA ASP A 382 -0.25 4.49 -4.58
C ASP A 382 -0.47 5.41 -5.80
N PHE A 383 -0.81 4.82 -6.95
CA PHE A 383 -0.91 5.46 -8.26
C PHE A 383 -1.68 6.80 -8.25
N ASN A 384 -2.79 6.85 -7.50
CA ASN A 384 -3.74 7.96 -7.52
C ASN A 384 -3.35 9.11 -6.59
N HIS A 385 -2.29 8.99 -5.77
CA HIS A 385 -1.86 10.05 -4.86
C HIS A 385 -1.27 11.23 -5.67
N PRO A 386 -1.93 12.42 -5.69
CA PRO A 386 -1.38 13.59 -6.37
C PRO A 386 -0.08 14.09 -5.73
N SER A 387 0.14 13.80 -4.44
CA SER A 387 1.35 14.18 -3.70
C SER A 387 2.61 13.55 -4.26
N ILE A 388 2.54 12.33 -4.79
CA ILE A 388 3.70 11.65 -5.38
C ILE A 388 4.06 12.34 -6.69
N VAL A 389 5.32 12.79 -6.80
CA VAL A 389 5.86 13.47 -7.98
C VAL A 389 7.11 12.79 -8.55
N ALA A 390 7.64 11.76 -7.88
CA ALA A 390 8.68 10.90 -8.42
C ALA A 390 8.66 9.53 -7.75
N TRP A 391 8.96 8.49 -8.52
CA TRP A 391 9.26 7.14 -8.04
C TRP A 391 10.78 6.97 -7.96
N VAL A 392 11.28 6.53 -6.80
CA VAL A 392 12.72 6.34 -6.55
C VAL A 392 12.97 4.85 -6.29
N PRO A 393 13.29 4.05 -7.32
CA PRO A 393 13.47 2.61 -7.13
C PRO A 393 14.77 2.24 -6.42
N PHE A 394 15.80 3.10 -6.44
CA PHE A 394 17.12 2.76 -5.91
C PHE A 394 17.78 3.94 -5.19
N ASN A 395 18.58 3.63 -4.17
CA ASN A 395 19.46 4.58 -3.49
C ASN A 395 20.92 4.10 -3.52
N GLU A 396 21.82 4.97 -3.96
CA GLU A 396 23.29 4.83 -3.77
C GLU A 396 23.89 3.50 -4.30
N ARG A 397 23.44 3.02 -5.46
CA ARG A 397 23.94 1.77 -6.08
C ARG A 397 25.26 1.95 -6.84
N GLU A 398 26.34 2.15 -6.11
CA GLU A 398 27.67 2.46 -6.68
C GLU A 398 28.21 1.44 -7.68
N THR A 399 27.88 0.16 -7.51
CA THR A 399 28.35 -0.94 -8.37
C THR A 399 28.00 -0.75 -9.84
N VAL A 400 26.96 0.03 -10.15
CA VAL A 400 26.55 0.34 -11.52
C VAL A 400 27.62 1.13 -12.29
N ARG A 401 28.53 1.82 -11.60
CA ARG A 401 29.63 2.54 -12.27
C ARG A 401 30.53 1.60 -13.07
N ASN A 402 30.73 0.37 -12.59
CA ASN A 402 31.71 -0.57 -13.14
C ASN A 402 31.12 -1.91 -13.61
N ASN A 403 29.82 -2.16 -13.42
CA ASN A 403 29.17 -3.41 -13.82
C ASN A 403 27.99 -3.16 -14.78
N LEU A 404 28.08 -3.70 -16.00
CA LEU A 404 27.07 -3.52 -17.05
C LEU A 404 25.73 -4.20 -16.70
N GLU A 405 25.76 -5.40 -16.11
CA GLU A 405 24.54 -6.12 -15.74
C GLU A 405 23.77 -5.36 -14.65
N HIS A 406 24.48 -4.75 -13.72
CA HIS A 406 23.87 -3.90 -12.69
C HIS A 406 23.22 -2.63 -13.29
N ARG A 407 23.82 -2.04 -14.34
CA ARG A 407 23.19 -0.92 -15.07
C ARG A 407 21.91 -1.38 -15.75
N ARG A 408 21.96 -2.51 -16.45
CA ARG A 408 20.79 -3.10 -17.14
C ARG A 408 19.66 -3.42 -16.16
N PHE A 409 19.96 -3.93 -14.98
CA PHE A 409 18.97 -4.15 -13.92
C PHE A 409 18.23 -2.86 -13.57
N ILE A 410 18.97 -1.78 -13.27
CA ILE A 410 18.37 -0.49 -12.91
C ILE A 410 17.58 0.10 -14.09
N GLU A 411 18.15 0.08 -15.30
CA GLU A 411 17.49 0.57 -16.51
C GLU A 411 16.16 -0.16 -16.76
N GLU A 412 16.16 -1.49 -16.64
CA GLU A 412 14.95 -2.32 -16.80
C GLU A 412 13.87 -1.92 -15.80
N VAL A 413 14.20 -1.80 -14.50
CA VAL A 413 13.22 -1.37 -13.48
C VAL A 413 12.69 0.03 -13.79
N CYS A 414 13.56 1.00 -14.10
CA CYS A 414 13.13 2.37 -14.45
C CYS A 414 12.22 2.40 -15.68
N LEU A 415 12.51 1.60 -16.72
CA LEU A 415 11.67 1.49 -17.91
C LEU A 415 10.32 0.85 -17.60
N ARG A 416 10.28 -0.17 -16.74
CA ARG A 416 9.02 -0.79 -16.30
C ARG A 416 8.17 0.18 -15.50
N ILE A 417 8.77 0.95 -14.59
CA ILE A 417 8.09 2.03 -13.85
C ILE A 417 7.46 3.02 -14.84
N LYS A 418 8.22 3.51 -15.82
CA LYS A 418 7.69 4.51 -16.77
C LYS A 418 6.56 3.98 -17.66
N ARG A 419 6.54 2.67 -17.93
CA ARG A 419 5.42 2.03 -18.64
C ARG A 419 4.20 1.86 -17.74
N LEU A 420 4.40 1.58 -16.46
CA LEU A 420 3.35 1.39 -15.47
C LEU A 420 2.69 2.71 -15.08
N ASP A 421 3.50 3.75 -14.86
CA ASP A 421 3.08 5.12 -14.58
C ASP A 421 3.77 6.11 -15.53
N PRO A 422 3.16 6.46 -16.67
CA PRO A 422 3.71 7.44 -17.58
C PRO A 422 3.61 8.88 -17.05
N THR A 423 2.85 9.11 -15.97
CA THR A 423 2.52 10.45 -15.46
C THR A 423 3.59 11.05 -14.55
N ARG A 424 4.62 10.27 -14.18
CA ARG A 424 5.72 10.66 -13.28
C ARG A 424 7.08 10.23 -13.82
#